data_AF-A0A251VEQ5-F1
#
_entry.id   AF-A0A251VEQ5-F1
#
_cell.length_a   1.000
_cell.length_b   1.000
_cell.length_c   1.000
_cell.angle_alpha   90.00
_cell.angle_beta   90.00
_cell.angle_gamma   90.00
#
_symmetry.space_group_name_H-M   'P 1'
#
loop_
_entity.id
_entity.type
_entity.pdbx_description
1 polymer ?
#
loop_
_entity_poly.entity_id
_entity_poly.type
_entity_poly.pdbx_seq_one_letter_code
_entity_poly.pdbx_strand_id
1 'polypeptide(L)'
;MTDLLGTPLPEAIARIRNENNRRYLSSMRKKKPIPFSQKFPNAVPLALRLLERMLAFEPKDRPTAEEVISLLYFLISHIPNTKL
;
A
#
# COMPACT_ATOMS: atom_id res chain seq x y z
N MET A 1 -8.35 6.25 2.64
CA MET A 1 -7.59 5.44 1.66
C MET A 1 -6.84 6.34 0.67
N THR A 2 -7.52 7.21 -0.08
CA THR A 2 -6.90 8.10 -1.08
C THR A 2 -6.07 9.24 -0.48
N ASP A 3 -6.23 9.56 0.81
CA ASP A 3 -5.38 10.55 1.50
C ASP A 3 -3.92 10.10 1.65
N LEU A 4 -3.68 8.79 1.68
CA LEU A 4 -2.34 8.21 1.81
C LEU A 4 -1.81 7.73 0.45
N LEU A 5 -2.62 6.96 -0.28
CA LEU A 5 -2.23 6.32 -1.54
C LEU A 5 -2.39 7.21 -2.77
N GLY A 6 -2.94 8.42 -2.59
CA GLY A 6 -3.31 9.30 -3.70
C GLY A 6 -4.56 8.83 -4.44
N THR A 7 -4.85 9.51 -5.54
CA THR A 7 -5.96 9.12 -6.43
C THR A 7 -5.51 7.95 -7.31
N PRO A 8 -6.29 6.84 -7.37
CA PRO A 8 -5.97 5.72 -8.24
C PRO A 8 -5.96 6.11 -9.72
N LEU A 9 -5.30 5.28 -10.53
CA LEU A 9 -5.30 5.44 -11.98
C LEU A 9 -6.72 5.33 -12.56
N PRO A 10 -7.04 6.06 -13.65
CA PRO A 10 -8.35 5.98 -14.28
C PRO A 10 -8.79 4.56 -14.64
N GLU A 11 -7.86 3.70 -15.06
CA GLU A 11 -8.11 2.31 -15.42
C GLU A 11 -8.51 1.47 -14.20
N ALA A 12 -7.90 1.74 -13.04
CA ALA A 12 -8.25 1.08 -11.78
C ALA A 12 -9.65 1.53 -11.29
N ILE A 13 -9.99 2.81 -11.47
CA ILE A 13 -11.33 3.33 -11.18
C ILE A 13 -12.38 2.71 -12.11
N ALA A 14 -12.06 2.54 -13.39
CA ALA A 14 -12.96 1.93 -14.39
C ALA A 14 -13.34 0.48 -14.06
N ARG A 15 -12.48 -0.26 -13.35
CA ARG A 15 -12.73 -1.65 -12.92
C ARG A 15 -13.63 -1.76 -11.67
N ILE A 16 -13.99 -0.65 -11.03
CA ILE A 16 -14.85 -0.65 -9.85
C ILE A 16 -16.28 -1.00 -10.26
N ARG A 17 -16.79 -2.13 -9.75
CA ARG A 17 -18.16 -2.61 -10.05
C ARG A 17 -19.26 -1.72 -9.47
N ASN A 18 -19.02 -1.13 -8.30
CA ASN A 18 -19.99 -0.25 -7.66
C ASN A 18 -19.97 1.13 -8.32
N GLU A 19 -21.08 1.48 -8.99
CA GLU A 19 -21.19 2.71 -9.76
C GLU A 19 -21.02 3.97 -8.90
N ASN A 20 -21.57 3.98 -7.69
CA ASN A 20 -21.48 5.13 -6.79
C ASN A 20 -20.03 5.40 -6.40
N ASN A 21 -19.28 4.35 -6.06
CA ASN A 21 -17.86 4.45 -5.73
C ASN A 21 -17.02 4.89 -6.94
N ARG A 22 -17.34 4.36 -8.13
CA ARG A 22 -16.67 4.73 -9.39
C ARG A 22 -16.88 6.22 -9.70
N ARG A 23 -18.12 6.72 -9.62
CA ARG A 23 -18.45 8.14 -9.82
C ARG A 23 -17.75 9.03 -8.80
N TYR A 24 -17.81 8.67 -7.52
CA TYR A 24 -17.15 9.40 -6.45
C TYR A 24 -15.64 9.55 -6.68
N LEU A 25 -14.95 8.46 -7.00
CA LEU A 25 -13.50 8.49 -7.27
C LEU A 25 -13.14 9.18 -8.59
N SER A 26 -14.04 9.18 -9.56
CA SER A 26 -13.85 9.90 -10.82
C SER A 26 -13.99 11.42 -10.66
N SER A 27 -14.88 11.89 -9.78
CA SER A 27 -15.16 13.32 -9.59
C SER A 27 -14.32 13.99 -8.49
N MET A 28 -13.67 13.22 -7.62
CA MET A 28 -12.87 13.80 -6.54
C MET A 28 -11.64 14.57 -7.07
N ARG A 29 -11.20 15.59 -6.31
CA ARG A 29 -9.93 16.28 -6.56
C ARG A 29 -8.76 15.29 -6.54
N LYS A 30 -7.90 15.35 -7.56
CA LYS A 30 -6.69 14.52 -7.62
C LYS A 30 -5.77 14.78 -6.42
N LYS A 31 -5.31 13.70 -5.78
CA LYS A 31 -4.38 13.73 -4.65
C LYS A 31 -3.10 12.99 -5.05
N LYS A 32 -1.95 13.56 -4.72
CA LYS A 32 -0.66 12.87 -4.85
C LYS A 32 -0.51 11.85 -3.70
N PRO A 33 0.08 10.67 -3.94
CA PRO A 33 0.43 9.76 -2.87
C PRO A 33 1.43 10.43 -1.92
N ILE A 34 1.33 10.09 -0.63
CA ILE A 34 2.31 10.48 0.38
C ILE A 34 3.29 9.31 0.50
N PRO A 35 4.61 9.52 0.29
CA PRO A 35 5.60 8.47 0.50
C PRO A 35 5.53 7.91 1.92
N PHE A 36 5.56 6.58 2.08
CA PHE A 36 5.42 5.98 3.41
C PHE A 36 6.60 6.32 4.31
N SER A 37 7.79 6.55 3.74
CA SER A 37 8.95 7.08 4.45
C SER A 37 8.70 8.44 5.11
N GLN A 38 7.87 9.30 4.50
CA GLN A 38 7.49 10.58 5.12
C GLN A 38 6.54 10.36 6.31
N LYS A 39 5.64 9.38 6.21
CA LYS A 39 4.67 9.08 7.28
C LYS A 39 5.29 8.29 8.44
N PHE A 40 6.26 7.45 8.14
CA PHE A 40 6.94 6.55 9.07
C PHE A 40 8.47 6.71 8.94
N PRO A 41 9.04 7.85 9.39
CA PRO A 41 10.45 8.19 9.13
C PRO A 41 11.46 7.23 9.76
N ASN A 42 11.08 6.54 10.83
CA ASN A 42 11.95 5.61 11.57
C ASN A 42 11.72 4.14 11.19
N ALA A 43 10.88 3.86 10.20
CA ALA A 43 10.59 2.49 9.81
C ALA A 43 11.69 1.91 8.93
N VAL A 44 11.90 0.60 9.06
CA VAL A 44 12.85 -0.15 8.23
C VAL A 44 12.42 -0.03 6.75
N PRO A 45 13.32 0.35 5.81
CA PRO A 45 12.95 0.56 4.41
C PRO A 45 12.26 -0.64 3.74
N LEU A 46 12.68 -1.87 4.07
CA LEU A 46 12.04 -3.07 3.55
C LEU A 46 10.64 -3.30 4.12
N ALA A 47 10.41 -2.96 5.39
CA ALA A 47 9.08 -2.99 6.00
C ALA A 47 8.13 -1.97 5.34
N LEU A 48 8.64 -0.79 4.98
CA LEU A 48 7.86 0.22 4.25
C LEU A 48 7.46 -0.28 2.86
N ARG A 49 8.38 -0.87 2.10
CA ARG A 49 8.06 -1.44 0.77
C ARG A 49 7.02 -2.56 0.85
N LEU A 50 7.11 -3.42 1.87
CA LEU A 50 6.11 -4.46 2.11
C LEU A 50 4.74 -3.83 2.39
N LEU A 51 4.69 -2.84 3.28
CA LEU A 51 3.46 -2.13 3.64
C LEU A 51 2.82 -1.42 2.44
N GLU A 52 3.62 -0.77 1.58
CA GLU A 52 3.16 -0.12 0.35
C GLU A 52 2.49 -1.13 -0.60
N ARG A 53 3.09 -2.32 -0.78
CA ARG A 53 2.51 -3.39 -1.61
C ARG A 53 1.23 -3.97 -1.00
N MET A 54 1.19 -4.19 0.31
CA MET A 54 0.00 -4.73 1.00
C MET A 54 -1.21 -3.80 0.91
N LEU A 55 -0.98 -2.49 0.90
CA LEU A 55 -2.04 -1.47 0.82
C LEU A 55 -2.37 -1.06 -0.62
N ALA A 56 -1.84 -1.74 -1.64
CA ALA A 56 -2.12 -1.42 -3.04
C ALA A 56 -3.65 -1.33 -3.30
N PHE A 57 -4.03 -0.35 -4.13
CA PHE A 57 -5.43 -0.08 -4.42
C PHE A 57 -6.10 -1.28 -5.09
N GLU A 58 -5.47 -1.83 -6.12
CA GLU A 58 -5.99 -3.02 -6.80
C GLU A 58 -5.62 -4.30 -6.04
N PRO A 59 -6.58 -5.22 -5.83
CA PRO A 59 -6.31 -6.47 -5.11
C PRO A 59 -5.21 -7.32 -5.75
N LYS A 60 -5.11 -7.35 -7.08
CA LYS A 60 -4.10 -8.12 -7.82
C LYS A 60 -2.66 -7.63 -7.62
N ASP A 61 -2.49 -6.39 -7.19
CA ASP A 61 -1.16 -5.80 -6.96
C ASP A 61 -0.68 -6.06 -5.52
N ARG A 62 -1.55 -6.64 -4.67
CA ARG A 62 -1.20 -7.04 -3.31
C ARG A 62 -0.50 -8.40 -3.31
N PRO A 63 0.51 -8.58 -2.44
CA PRO A 63 1.18 -9.85 -2.28
C PRO A 63 0.25 -10.91 -1.68
N THR A 64 0.54 -12.19 -1.93
CA THR A 64 -0.17 -13.29 -1.27
C THR A 64 0.25 -13.40 0.20
N ALA A 65 -0.52 -14.14 1.00
CA ALA A 65 -0.19 -14.36 2.40
C ALA A 65 1.18 -15.05 2.56
N GLU A 66 1.47 -16.02 1.69
CA GLU A 66 2.74 -16.76 1.67
C GLU A 66 3.92 -15.85 1.36
N GLU A 67 3.79 -14.95 0.38
CA GLU A 67 4.81 -13.96 0.04
C GLU A 67 5.09 -13.01 1.21
N VAL A 68 4.03 -12.52 1.87
CA VAL A 68 4.14 -11.63 3.04
C VAL A 68 4.86 -12.35 4.17
N ILE A 69 4.44 -13.58 4.49
CA ILE A 69 5.04 -14.38 5.57
C ILE A 69 6.53 -14.62 5.31
N SER A 70 6.91 -14.99 4.08
CA SER A 70 8.32 -15.17 3.69
C SER A 70 9.14 -13.88 3.88
N LEU A 71 8.60 -12.73 3.45
CA LEU A 71 9.25 -11.43 3.63
C LEU A 71 9.36 -11.03 5.10
N LEU A 72 8.36 -11.35 5.93
CA LEU A 72 8.39 -11.10 7.37
C LEU A 72 9.45 -11.96 8.07
N TYR A 73 9.57 -13.24 7.72
CA TYR A 73 10.64 -14.10 8.24
C TYR A 73 12.02 -13.56 7.88
N PHE A 74 12.21 -13.12 6.64
CA PHE A 74 13.45 -12.48 6.21
C PHE A 74 13.74 -11.22 7.02
N LEU A 75 12.75 -10.34 7.20
CA LEU A 75 12.88 -9.13 8.00
C LEU A 75 13.30 -9.43 9.45
N ILE A 76 12.61 -10.35 10.12
CA ILE A 76 12.89 -10.71 11.52
C ILE A 76 14.32 -11.27 11.66
N SER A 77 14.73 -12.12 10.72
CA SER A 77 16.07 -12.76 10.75
C SER A 77 17.22 -11.77 10.50
N HIS A 78 16.94 -10.63 9.88
CA HIS A 78 17.95 -9.63 9.49
C HIS A 78 17.87 -8.33 10.31
N ILE A 79 17.04 -8.28 11.36
CA ILE A 79 17.07 -7.19 12.34
C ILE A 79 18.06 -7.59 13.44
N PRO A 80 19.26 -6.98 13.52
CA PRO A 80 20.21 -7.30 14.58
C PRO A 80 19.64 -6.80 15.92
N ASN A 81 19.35 -7.74 16.83
CA ASN A 81 18.88 -7.50 18.20
C ASN A 81 17.53 -6.77 18.32
N THR A 82 16.42 -7.47 18.13
CA THR A 82 15.16 -7.07 18.78
C THR A 82 15.20 -7.53 20.24
N LYS A 83 15.50 -6.61 21.17
CA LYS A 83 14.98 -6.71 22.54
C LYS A 83 13.45 -6.63 22.42
N LEU A 84 12.77 -7.76 22.60
CA LEU A 84 11.35 -7.77 22.95
C LEU A 84 11.19 -7.19 24.36
#